data_AF-A0AAU9HF42-F1
#
_entry.id   AF-A0AAU9HF42-F1
#
_cell.length_a   1.000
_cell.length_b   1.000
_cell.length_c   1.000
_cell.angle_alpha   90.00
_cell.angle_beta   90.00
_cell.angle_gamma   90.00
#
_symmetry.space_group_name_H-M   'P 1'
#
loop_
_entity.id
_entity.type
_entity.pdbx_description
1 polymer ?
#
loop_
_entity_poly.entity_id
_entity_poly.type
_entity_poly.pdbx_seq_one_letter_code
_entity_poly.pdbx_strand_id
1 'polypeptide(L)'
;MQFPDDDNGQLLAEISAAGVDLSKMQQIDFYILFEQQADAEKFATEIVNDALVQTADVEKCKDTGVWEVIAHVQMVPEHALLGQAEQYIESIANSLNGYGDGWGLDAEEV
;
A
#
# COMPACT_ATOMS: atom_id res chain seq x y z
N MET A 1 7.95 16.31 -14.44
CA MET A 1 7.09 16.45 -13.25
C MET A 1 7.83 17.26 -12.21
N GLN A 2 7.14 18.12 -11.46
CA GLN A 2 7.68 18.71 -10.23
C GLN A 2 6.82 18.13 -9.11
N PHE A 3 7.37 17.17 -8.37
CA PHE A 3 6.69 16.54 -7.25
C PHE A 3 6.82 17.45 -6.02
N PRO A 4 5.81 17.50 -5.13
CA PRO A 4 5.92 18.19 -3.85
C PRO A 4 7.03 17.58 -2.98
N ASP A 5 7.56 18.35 -2.03
CA ASP A 5 8.66 17.96 -1.13
C ASP A 5 8.14 17.15 0.08
N ASP A 6 7.21 16.24 -0.17
CA ASP A 6 6.61 15.33 0.81
C ASP A 6 7.12 13.90 0.53
N ASP A 7 7.04 12.98 1.50
CA ASP A 7 7.55 11.59 1.38
C ASP A 7 7.05 10.90 0.09
N ASN A 8 5.76 11.06 -0.23
CA ASN A 8 5.16 10.52 -1.46
C ASN A 8 5.74 11.17 -2.72
N GLY A 9 6.04 12.47 -2.68
CA GLY A 9 6.62 13.19 -3.82
C GLY A 9 8.09 12.84 -4.06
N GLN A 10 8.86 12.60 -3.00
CA GLN A 10 10.23 12.10 -3.09
C GLN A 10 10.26 10.69 -3.67
N LEU A 11 9.42 9.77 -3.17
CA LEU A 11 9.38 8.40 -3.68
C LEU A 11 8.99 8.35 -5.17
N LEU A 12 7.99 9.15 -5.58
CA LEU A 12 7.63 9.30 -6.99
C LEU A 12 8.78 9.85 -7.84
N ALA A 13 9.54 10.83 -7.32
CA ALA A 13 10.69 11.36 -8.01
C ALA A 13 11.78 10.29 -8.22
N GLU A 14 12.05 9.47 -7.20
CA GLU A 14 13.00 8.36 -7.27
C GLU A 14 12.55 7.29 -8.27
N ILE A 15 11.28 6.90 -8.23
CA ILE A 15 10.70 5.91 -9.15
C ILE A 15 10.75 6.43 -10.60
N SER A 16 10.38 7.70 -10.81
CA SER A 16 10.50 8.33 -12.13
C SER A 16 11.96 8.39 -12.61
N ALA A 17 12.91 8.64 -11.69
CA ALA A 17 14.33 8.67 -11.99
C ALA A 17 14.89 7.27 -12.30
N ALA A 18 14.30 6.21 -11.72
CA ALA A 18 14.60 4.81 -12.07
C ALA A 18 14.12 4.43 -13.48
N GLY A 19 13.34 5.29 -14.15
CA GLY A 19 12.84 5.06 -15.51
C GLY A 19 11.46 4.41 -15.56
N VAL A 20 10.79 4.28 -14.42
CA VAL A 20 9.43 3.76 -14.34
C VAL A 20 8.44 4.80 -14.89
N ASP A 21 7.53 4.33 -15.74
CA ASP A 21 6.49 5.17 -16.33
C ASP A 21 5.34 5.35 -15.32
N LEU A 22 5.41 6.40 -14.53
CA LEU A 22 4.38 6.78 -13.56
C LEU A 22 3.05 7.21 -14.21
N SER A 23 2.99 7.31 -15.55
CA SER A 23 1.72 7.61 -16.26
C SER A 23 0.91 6.35 -16.57
N LYS A 24 1.42 5.16 -16.21
CA LYS A 24 0.76 3.88 -16.40
C LYS A 24 0.28 3.30 -15.07
N MET A 25 -0.59 2.30 -15.16
CA MET A 25 -0.93 1.44 -14.02
C MET A 25 0.36 0.81 -13.50
N GLN A 26 0.68 1.06 -12.24
CA GLN A 26 1.74 0.39 -11.52
C GLN A 26 1.13 -0.36 -10.35
N GLN A 27 1.80 -1.41 -9.91
CA GLN A 27 1.42 -2.11 -8.69
C GLN A 27 2.02 -1.41 -7.48
N ILE A 28 1.15 -0.99 -6.57
CA ILE A 28 1.50 -0.30 -5.35
C ILE A 28 1.11 -1.21 -4.20
N ASP A 29 2.08 -1.49 -3.34
CA ASP A 29 1.95 -2.39 -2.22
C ASP A 29 1.83 -1.56 -0.95
N PHE A 30 0.66 -1.60 -0.34
CA PHE A 30 0.41 -0.94 0.93
C PHE A 30 0.67 -1.93 2.06
N TYR A 31 1.43 -1.51 3.07
CA TYR A 31 1.79 -2.30 4.23
C TYR A 31 0.92 -1.89 5.42
N ILE A 32 0.15 -2.83 5.97
CA ILE A 32 -0.74 -2.61 7.10
C ILE A 32 -0.39 -3.60 8.21
N LEU A 33 -0.15 -3.08 9.40
CA LEU A 33 0.24 -3.89 10.56
C LEU A 33 -0.95 -4.12 11.49
N PHE A 34 -1.03 -5.34 12.01
CA PHE A 34 -2.07 -5.84 12.90
C PHE A 34 -1.45 -6.62 14.06
N GLU A 35 -1.99 -6.45 15.26
CA GLU A 35 -1.56 -7.25 16.42
C GLU A 35 -2.12 -8.69 16.36
N GLN A 36 -3.27 -8.87 15.70
CA GLN A 36 -4.06 -10.09 15.72
C GLN A 36 -4.21 -10.67 14.31
N GLN A 37 -3.96 -11.97 14.18
CA GLN A 37 -4.09 -12.70 12.91
C GLN A 37 -5.50 -12.56 12.32
N ALA A 38 -6.52 -12.74 13.15
CA ALA A 38 -7.90 -12.72 12.72
C ALA A 38 -8.33 -11.36 12.16
N ASP A 39 -7.71 -10.28 12.63
CA ASP A 39 -7.98 -8.92 12.15
C ASP A 39 -7.27 -8.67 10.82
N ALA A 40 -6.02 -9.13 10.69
CA ALA A 40 -5.27 -9.11 9.43
C ALA A 40 -5.98 -9.88 8.30
N GLU A 41 -6.43 -11.12 8.58
CA GLU A 41 -7.14 -11.94 7.60
C GLU A 41 -8.50 -11.34 7.21
N LYS A 42 -9.21 -10.73 8.16
CA LYS A 42 -10.45 -9.99 7.88
C LYS A 42 -10.19 -8.79 7.00
N PHE A 43 -9.17 -7.99 7.33
CA PHE A 43 -8.81 -6.81 6.56
C PHE A 43 -8.44 -7.18 5.13
N ALA A 44 -7.57 -8.18 4.95
CA ALA A 44 -7.18 -8.70 3.64
C ALA A 44 -8.40 -9.15 2.81
N THR A 45 -9.39 -9.77 3.45
CA THR A 45 -10.62 -10.18 2.78
C THR A 45 -11.51 -8.99 2.41
N GLU A 46 -11.73 -8.05 3.35
CA GLU A 46 -12.56 -6.87 3.16
C GLU A 46 -12.00 -5.97 2.06
N ILE A 47 -10.70 -5.68 2.09
CA ILE A 47 -10.06 -4.76 1.16
C ILE A 47 -10.04 -5.29 -0.27
N VAL A 48 -9.88 -6.62 -0.45
CA VAL A 48 -9.96 -7.28 -1.76
C VAL A 48 -11.40 -7.30 -2.29
N ASN A 49 -12.41 -7.37 -1.42
CA ASN A 49 -13.81 -7.26 -1.83
C ASN A 49 -14.19 -5.83 -2.25
N ASP A 50 -13.47 -4.83 -1.77
CA ASP A 50 -13.71 -3.41 -2.05
C ASP A 50 -13.32 -3.00 -3.48
N ALA A 51 -12.71 -3.92 -4.26
CA ALA A 51 -12.27 -3.75 -5.65
C ALA A 51 -11.13 -2.73 -5.88
N LEU A 52 -10.76 -1.95 -4.87
CA LEU A 52 -9.56 -1.10 -4.88
C LEU A 52 -8.29 -1.96 -4.88
N VAL A 53 -8.25 -2.99 -4.02
CA VAL A 53 -7.13 -3.92 -3.89
C VAL A 53 -7.43 -5.18 -4.70
N GLN A 54 -6.47 -5.62 -5.50
CA GLN A 54 -6.62 -6.81 -6.32
C GLN A 54 -6.32 -8.08 -5.53
N THR A 55 -5.24 -8.03 -4.75
CA THR A 55 -4.76 -9.13 -3.92
C THR A 55 -4.23 -8.56 -2.62
N ALA A 56 -4.37 -9.33 -1.55
CA ALA A 56 -3.79 -9.00 -0.26
C ALA A 56 -3.08 -10.24 0.30
N ASP A 57 -1.82 -10.09 0.66
CA ASP A 57 -1.02 -11.13 1.28
C ASP A 57 -0.91 -10.85 2.78
N VAL A 58 -1.05 -11.90 3.59
CA VAL A 58 -0.96 -11.79 5.05
C VAL A 58 0.26 -12.57 5.50
N GLU A 59 1.23 -11.85 6.06
CA GLU A 59 2.44 -12.42 6.62
C GLU A 59 2.58 -12.14 8.12
N LYS A 60 3.33 -13.00 8.80
CA LYS A 60 3.62 -12.81 10.22
C LYS A 60 5.08 -12.44 10.39
N CYS A 61 5.32 -11.25 10.94
CA CYS A 61 6.65 -10.82 11.30
C CYS A 61 7.19 -11.71 12.43
N LYS A 62 8.30 -12.41 12.18
CA LYS A 62 8.86 -13.37 13.14
C LYS A 62 9.52 -12.70 14.34
N ASP A 63 10.01 -11.48 14.16
CA ASP A 63 10.74 -10.72 15.16
C ASP A 63 9.81 -10.02 16.16
N THR A 64 8.76 -9.37 15.66
CA THR A 64 7.80 -8.61 16.50
C THR A 64 6.56 -9.44 16.85
N GLY A 65 6.25 -10.47 16.07
CA GLY A 65 5.04 -11.30 16.23
C GLY A 65 3.77 -10.66 15.67
N VAL A 66 3.86 -9.43 15.12
CA VAL A 66 2.75 -8.74 14.47
C VAL A 66 2.46 -9.36 13.09
N TRP A 67 1.25 -9.14 12.62
CA TRP A 67 0.79 -9.55 11.30
C TRP A 67 0.87 -8.35 10.37
N GLU A 68 1.52 -8.53 9.24
CA GLU A 68 1.59 -7.54 8.19
C GLU A 68 0.71 -8.00 7.03
N VAL A 69 -0.10 -7.08 6.52
CA VAL A 69 -0.92 -7.29 5.34
C VAL A 69 -0.38 -6.40 4.24
N ILE A 70 -0.02 -7.02 3.12
CA ILE A 70 0.48 -6.38 1.92
C ILE A 70 -0.66 -6.32 0.93
N ALA A 71 -1.23 -5.14 0.73
CA ALA A 71 -2.35 -4.91 -0.16
C ALA A 71 -1.87 -4.37 -1.51
N HIS A 72 -2.04 -5.18 -2.57
CA HIS A 72 -1.60 -4.90 -3.93
C HIS A 72 -2.67 -4.11 -4.71
N VAL A 73 -2.39 -2.84 -4.99
CA VAL A 73 -3.27 -1.92 -5.71
C VAL A 73 -2.68 -1.60 -7.07
N GLN A 74 -3.40 -1.88 -8.15
CA GLN A 74 -3.04 -1.37 -9.47
C GLN A 74 -3.68 -0.01 -9.67
N MET A 75 -2.84 1.02 -9.66
CA MET A 75 -3.25 2.37 -9.91
C MET A 75 -2.14 3.18 -10.53
N VAL A 76 -2.48 4.35 -11.05
CA VAL A 76 -1.47 5.32 -11.46
C VAL A 76 -0.86 5.91 -10.18
N PRO A 77 0.47 5.81 -9.99
CA PRO A 77 1.17 6.38 -8.82
C PRO A 77 1.19 7.91 -8.93
N GLU A 78 0.05 8.52 -8.62
CA GLU A 78 -0.14 9.95 -8.58
C GLU A 78 -0.27 10.40 -7.13
N HIS A 79 0.46 11.45 -6.75
CA HIS A 79 0.50 11.95 -5.36
C HIS A 79 -0.90 12.12 -4.73
N ALA A 80 -1.85 12.67 -5.49
CA ALA A 80 -3.22 12.88 -5.01
C ALA A 80 -4.01 11.57 -4.85
N LEU A 81 -3.79 10.58 -5.72
CA LEU A 81 -4.45 9.29 -5.64
C LEU A 81 -3.84 8.42 -4.54
N LEU A 82 -2.51 8.45 -4.41
CA LEU A 82 -1.76 7.76 -3.35
C LEU A 82 -2.26 8.19 -1.97
N GLY A 83 -2.31 9.50 -1.69
CA GLY A 83 -2.82 9.99 -0.41
C GLY A 83 -4.28 9.57 -0.16
N GLN A 84 -5.13 9.53 -1.19
CA GLN A 84 -6.50 9.05 -1.04
C GLN A 84 -6.58 7.54 -0.76
N ALA A 85 -5.80 6.74 -1.48
CA ALA A 85 -5.73 5.29 -1.28
C ALA A 85 -5.22 4.97 0.13
N GLU A 86 -4.15 5.63 0.56
CA GLU A 86 -3.56 5.49 1.89
C GLU A 86 -4.58 5.82 2.99
N GLN A 87 -5.25 6.98 2.92
CA GLN A 87 -6.28 7.36 3.89
C GLN A 87 -7.49 6.40 3.89
N TYR A 88 -7.83 5.86 2.73
CA TYR A 88 -8.96 4.93 2.58
C TYR A 88 -8.64 3.57 3.22
N ILE A 89 -7.50 2.98 2.84
CA ILE A 89 -6.96 1.74 3.39
C ILE A 89 -6.79 1.89 4.90
N GLU A 90 -6.22 3.01 5.36
CA GLU A 90 -6.04 3.31 6.78
C GLU A 90 -7.38 3.39 7.54
N SER A 91 -8.44 3.94 6.93
CA SER A 91 -9.77 4.00 7.58
C SER A 91 -10.37 2.61 7.82
N ILE A 92 -10.18 1.70 6.87
CA ILE A 92 -10.62 0.30 6.99
C ILE A 92 -9.76 -0.43 8.02
N ALA A 93 -8.44 -0.24 7.97
CA ALA A 93 -7.50 -0.82 8.92
C ALA A 93 -7.82 -0.39 10.36
N ASN A 94 -8.04 0.91 10.59
CA ASN A 94 -8.43 1.43 11.90
C ASN A 94 -9.71 0.80 12.45
N SER A 95 -10.68 0.47 11.58
CA SER A 95 -11.91 -0.22 11.98
C SER A 95 -11.66 -1.66 12.46
N LEU A 96 -10.53 -2.23 12.09
CA LEU A 96 -10.08 -3.58 12.42
C LEU A 96 -8.84 -3.58 13.35
N ASN A 97 -8.57 -2.49 14.07
CA ASN A 97 -7.38 -2.32 14.92
C ASN A 97 -6.03 -2.49 14.19
N GLY A 98 -6.00 -2.27 12.89
CA GLY A 98 -4.79 -2.16 12.10
C GLY A 98 -4.34 -0.71 11.94
N TYR A 99 -3.09 -0.54 11.55
CA TYR A 99 -2.50 0.76 11.22
C TYR A 99 -1.66 0.62 9.94
N GLY A 100 -1.73 1.63 9.07
CA GLY A 100 -0.85 1.70 7.90
C GLY A 100 0.58 1.98 8.35
N ASP A 101 1.53 1.21 7.83
CA ASP A 101 2.97 1.41 8.06
C ASP A 101 3.60 2.22 6.91
N GLY A 102 3.04 2.09 5.70
CA GLY A 102 3.45 2.85 4.53
C GLY A 102 3.05 2.16 3.24
N TRP A 103 3.66 2.58 2.13
CA TRP A 103 3.48 1.96 0.83
C TRP A 103 4.79 1.93 0.04
N GLY A 104 4.89 0.97 -0.87
CA GLY A 104 5.98 0.81 -1.81
C GLY A 104 5.45 0.58 -3.21
N LEU A 105 6.30 0.73 -4.21
CA LEU A 105 6.01 0.30 -5.58
C LEU A 105 6.87 -0.92 -5.84
N ASP A 106 6.24 -2.07 -6.08
CA ASP A 106 6.96 -3.25 -6.55
C ASP A 106 7.34 -2.98 -8.01
N ALA A 107 8.50 -2.36 -8.18
CA ALA A 107 9.08 -2.18 -9.50
C ALA A 107 9.62 -3.54 -9.91
N GLU A 108 8.76 -4.43 -10.43
CA GLU A 108 9.22 -5.59 -11.17
C GLU A 108 10.19 -5.08 -12.24
N GLU A 109 11.47 -5.40 -12.07
CA GLU A 109 12.52 -5.12 -13.06
C GLU A 109 12.12 -5.83 -14.36
N VAL A 110 11.61 -5.08 -15.33
CA VAL A 110 11.38 -5.55 -16.70
C VAL A 110 12.66 -5.52 -17.54
#